data_AF-A0A2T1A5H6-F1
#
_entry.id   AF-A0A2T1A5H6-F1
#
_cell.length_a   1.000
_cell.length_b   1.000
_cell.length_c   1.000
_cell.angle_alpha   90.00
_cell.angle_beta   90.00
_cell.angle_gamma   90.00
#
_symmetry.space_group_name_H-M   'P 1'
#
loop_
_entity.id
_entity.type
_entity.pdbx_description
1 polymer ?
#
loop_
_entity_poly.entity_id
_entity_poly.type
_entity_poly.pdbx_seq_one_letter_code
_entity_poly.pdbx_strand_id
1 'polypeptide(L)'
;MNMQNTEAKMYIGQPLVFGDMANPQKAGWIAEISPETGRVFTIGAGGMTKQVWRVSIVWEDSTLSKVGDEIASPWIEKAAILGVEAKGADEVAELQAIALEAQERQRQQVAKEREDREQEISDWRDSIRAKVPADAKAVIVAEFEKNESDSMTDYFATSTSKTVILAFSRNTRDMFPEMRKAARNYEQTAYLADAESDAEHREKYSMGAGYYLKASHHYSDGWKISKRRITGPSDDPAAYIPFGEWSVPDGAPFVSGPSNKATPKTDGDSHAKDAGGFTIEEHMHTKRHFQMWVVSPKERASREVFSMWLEKAKERKGWYSRKWGNTPAGFAFKCPEEAQTFADELTK
;
A
#
# COMPACT_ATOMS: atom_id res chain seq x y z
N MET A 1 -11.41 57.90 -1.77
CA MET A 1 -11.31 58.48 -0.40
C MET A 1 -10.11 57.82 0.26
N ASN A 2 -8.99 58.54 0.38
CA ASN A 2 -7.75 58.01 0.95
C ASN A 2 -7.94 57.75 2.44
N MET A 3 -8.09 56.49 2.84
CA MET A 3 -8.00 56.08 4.24
C MET A 3 -6.53 56.02 4.65
N GLN A 4 -5.92 57.18 4.91
CA GLN A 4 -4.79 57.23 5.84
C GLN A 4 -5.36 57.00 7.24
N ASN A 5 -5.25 55.79 7.76
CA ASN A 5 -5.74 55.47 9.10
C ASN A 5 -4.60 55.65 10.10
N THR A 6 -4.60 56.79 10.81
CA THR A 6 -3.49 57.33 11.61
C THR A 6 -3.04 56.45 12.79
N GLU A 7 -3.80 55.40 13.14
CA GLU A 7 -3.41 54.42 14.18
C GLU A 7 -2.61 53.24 13.65
N ALA A 8 -2.81 52.85 12.38
CA ALA A 8 -1.96 51.88 11.71
C ALA A 8 -0.79 52.66 11.11
N LYS A 9 0.46 52.38 11.47
CA LYS A 9 1.65 52.91 10.78
C LYS A 9 1.81 52.31 9.37
N MET A 10 0.70 52.06 8.68
CA MET A 10 0.63 51.36 7.41
C MET A 10 -0.32 52.04 6.43
N TYR A 11 0.03 51.99 5.14
CA TYR A 11 -0.77 52.59 4.06
C TYR A 11 -0.73 51.74 2.78
N ILE A 12 -1.75 51.87 1.93
CA ILE A 12 -1.81 51.18 0.63
C ILE A 12 -0.67 51.68 -0.26
N GLY A 13 0.07 50.74 -0.86
CA GLY A 13 1.26 51.03 -1.65
C GLY A 13 2.55 51.19 -0.84
N GLN A 14 2.49 50.99 0.48
CA GLN A 14 3.71 50.90 1.29
C GLN A 14 4.53 49.67 0.88
N PRO A 15 5.85 49.80 0.69
CA PRO A 15 6.71 48.71 0.28
C PRO A 15 7.08 47.78 1.44
N LEU A 16 7.27 46.50 1.13
CA LEU A 16 7.71 45.44 2.04
C LEU A 16 8.72 44.56 1.31
N VAL A 17 9.71 44.05 2.06
CA VAL A 17 10.65 43.06 1.53
C VAL A 17 10.64 41.82 2.40
N PHE A 18 10.23 40.69 1.80
CA PHE A 18 10.34 39.36 2.41
C PHE A 18 11.53 38.63 1.81
N GLY A 19 12.22 37.83 2.63
CA GLY A 19 13.30 36.96 2.16
C GLY A 19 12.98 35.52 2.46
N ASP A 20 12.85 34.69 1.43
CA ASP A 20 12.93 33.24 1.56
C ASP A 20 14.25 32.72 0.99
N MET A 21 14.47 31.40 1.03
CA MET A 21 15.71 30.78 0.53
C MET A 21 15.87 30.91 -1.01
N ALA A 22 14.79 31.13 -1.75
CA ALA A 22 14.79 31.23 -3.21
C ALA A 22 14.85 32.69 -3.71
N ASN A 23 14.22 33.62 -2.99
CA ASN A 23 14.25 35.05 -3.25
C ASN A 23 14.52 35.83 -1.93
N PRO A 24 15.78 36.15 -1.63
CA PRO A 24 16.18 36.78 -0.37
C PRO A 24 15.71 38.25 -0.22
N GLN A 25 15.25 38.88 -1.31
CA GLN A 25 14.83 40.28 -1.37
C GLN A 25 13.54 40.47 -2.18
N LYS A 26 12.56 39.58 -2.02
CA LYS A 26 11.26 39.66 -2.69
C LYS A 26 10.51 40.92 -2.28
N ALA A 27 10.31 41.84 -3.21
CA ALA A 27 9.60 43.09 -2.97
C ALA A 27 8.08 42.94 -3.14
N GLY A 28 7.31 43.67 -2.35
CA GLY A 28 5.85 43.72 -2.42
C GLY A 28 5.27 45.00 -1.83
N TRP A 29 3.96 45.19 -2.00
CA TRP A 29 3.26 46.39 -1.60
C TRP A 29 1.94 46.06 -0.90
N ILE A 30 1.57 46.86 0.11
CA ILE A 30 0.28 46.69 0.79
C ILE A 30 -0.86 47.01 -0.17
N ALA A 31 -1.71 46.03 -0.45
CA ALA A 31 -2.89 46.16 -1.30
C ALA A 31 -4.17 46.43 -0.49
N GLU A 32 -4.27 45.91 0.74
CA GLU A 32 -5.44 46.07 1.59
C GLU A 32 -5.04 46.02 3.06
N ILE A 33 -5.75 46.79 3.89
CA ILE A 33 -5.61 46.77 5.35
C ILE A 33 -7.02 46.61 5.93
N SER A 34 -7.23 45.57 6.74
CA SER A 34 -8.51 45.31 7.41
C SER A 34 -8.29 44.99 8.89
N PRO A 35 -9.28 45.21 9.78
CA PRO A 35 -9.16 44.81 11.18
C PRO A 35 -9.01 43.29 11.30
N GLU A 36 -8.12 42.80 12.16
CA GLU A 36 -8.00 41.37 12.42
C GLU A 36 -9.24 40.85 13.15
N THR A 37 -9.83 39.76 12.62
CA THR A 37 -11.03 39.16 13.20
C THR A 37 -10.64 38.10 14.22
N GLY A 38 -11.03 38.30 15.47
CA GLY A 38 -10.75 37.37 16.57
C GLY A 38 -9.54 37.76 17.41
N ARG A 39 -9.06 36.83 18.25
CA ARG A 39 -7.90 37.05 19.12
C ARG A 39 -6.70 36.29 18.56
N VAL A 40 -6.02 36.90 17.61
CA VAL A 40 -4.79 36.36 17.00
C VAL A 40 -3.58 36.96 17.70
N PHE A 41 -2.60 36.12 18.03
CA PHE A 41 -1.35 36.52 18.64
C PHE A 41 -0.18 35.95 17.83
N THR A 42 0.87 36.74 17.66
CA THR A 42 2.14 36.32 17.05
C THR A 42 3.20 36.24 18.13
N ILE A 43 3.98 35.17 18.15
CA ILE A 43 5.13 35.03 19.04
C ILE A 43 6.38 35.38 18.24
N GLY A 44 7.05 36.46 18.60
CA GLY A 44 8.30 36.91 18.00
C GLY A 44 9.43 37.02 19.02
N ALA A 45 10.57 37.56 18.59
CA ALA A 45 11.74 37.78 19.45
C ALA A 45 11.44 38.66 20.69
N GLY A 46 10.44 39.55 20.59
CA GLY A 46 9.96 40.40 21.68
C GLY A 46 8.86 39.78 22.56
N GLY A 47 8.48 38.52 22.34
CA GLY A 47 7.40 37.85 23.06
C GLY A 47 6.10 37.77 22.26
N MET A 48 4.99 37.54 22.97
CA MET A 48 3.66 37.36 22.37
C MET A 48 2.96 38.71 22.20
N THR A 49 2.66 39.09 20.96
CA THR A 49 1.98 40.35 20.62
C THR A 49 0.65 40.06 19.94
N LYS A 50 -0.40 40.79 20.33
CA LYS A 50 -1.72 40.68 19.72
C LYS A 50 -1.72 41.36 18.34
N GLN A 51 -2.23 40.68 17.33
CA GLN A 51 -2.45 41.28 16.00
C GLN A 51 -3.68 42.19 16.04
N VAL A 52 -3.57 43.39 15.50
CA VAL A 52 -4.68 44.35 15.41
C VAL A 52 -5.18 44.48 13.98
N TRP A 53 -4.26 44.48 13.02
CA TRP A 53 -4.57 44.60 11.60
C TRP A 53 -4.15 43.37 10.82
N ARG A 54 -4.92 43.09 9.77
CA ARG A 54 -4.62 42.13 8.73
C ARG A 54 -4.28 42.87 7.45
N VAL A 55 -3.13 42.54 6.88
CA VAL A 55 -2.52 43.21 5.74
C VAL A 55 -2.49 42.24 4.56
N SER A 56 -3.12 42.61 3.46
CA SER A 56 -2.97 41.92 2.18
C SER A 56 -1.81 42.56 1.42
N ILE A 57 -0.85 41.75 0.99
CA ILE A 57 0.36 42.18 0.27
C ILE A 57 0.32 41.56 -1.12
N VAL A 58 0.59 42.37 -2.14
CA VAL A 58 0.88 41.90 -3.49
C VAL A 58 2.39 41.97 -3.73
N TRP A 59 2.97 40.87 -4.17
CA TRP A 59 4.39 40.76 -4.44
C TRP A 59 4.70 41.03 -5.92
N GLU A 60 5.95 41.38 -6.22
CA GLU A 60 6.44 41.61 -7.58
C GLU A 60 6.26 40.42 -8.54
N ASP A 61 6.21 39.20 -8.01
CA ASP A 61 5.97 37.96 -8.76
C ASP A 61 4.47 37.64 -8.93
N SER A 62 3.59 38.62 -8.71
CA SER A 62 2.13 38.48 -8.80
C SER A 62 1.56 37.42 -7.86
N THR A 63 2.21 37.18 -6.71
CA THR A 63 1.64 36.38 -5.63
C THR A 63 1.01 37.26 -4.56
N LEU A 64 0.09 36.69 -3.78
CA LEU A 64 -0.61 37.38 -2.69
C LEU A 64 -0.25 36.75 -1.35
N SER A 65 -0.16 37.57 -0.32
CA SER A 65 -0.03 37.11 1.07
C SER A 65 -0.96 37.90 1.98
N LYS A 66 -1.49 37.23 3.00
CA LYS A 66 -2.29 37.86 4.05
C LYS A 66 -1.64 37.57 5.39
N VAL A 67 -1.14 38.60 6.04
CA VAL A 67 -0.40 38.49 7.31
C VAL A 67 -0.94 39.50 8.32
N GLY A 68 -0.58 39.31 9.59
CA GLY A 68 -0.85 40.32 10.62
C GLY A 68 0.17 41.46 10.58
N ASP A 69 -0.18 42.58 11.20
CA ASP A 69 0.63 43.79 11.32
C ASP A 69 2.02 43.58 11.91
N GLU A 70 2.13 42.77 12.97
CA GLU A 70 3.44 42.52 13.60
C GLU A 70 4.34 41.64 12.72
N ILE A 71 3.75 40.82 11.84
CA ILE A 71 4.50 40.04 10.86
C ILE A 71 4.98 40.93 9.71
N ALA A 72 4.14 41.88 9.27
CA ALA A 72 4.47 42.81 8.20
C ALA A 72 5.52 43.87 8.62
N SER A 73 5.53 44.28 9.89
CA SER A 73 6.35 45.39 10.38
C SER A 73 7.86 45.23 10.10
N PRO A 74 8.51 44.09 10.39
CA PRO A 74 9.92 43.89 10.04
C PRO A 74 10.19 43.92 8.53
N TRP A 75 9.22 43.54 7.69
CA TRP A 75 9.37 43.58 6.23
C TRP A 75 9.29 45.00 5.68
N ILE A 76 8.48 45.86 6.31
CA ILE A 76 8.41 47.30 6.02
C ILE A 76 9.74 47.97 6.40
N GLU A 77 10.27 47.67 7.59
CA GLU A 77 11.57 48.21 8.04
C GLU A 77 12.70 47.79 7.09
N LYS A 78 12.71 46.52 6.67
CA LYS A 78 13.66 46.02 5.68
C LYS A 78 13.53 46.73 4.33
N ALA A 79 12.32 46.97 3.85
CA ALA A 79 12.09 47.71 2.60
C ALA A 79 12.61 49.16 2.68
N ALA A 80 12.43 49.82 3.83
CA ALA A 80 12.95 51.15 4.07
C ALA A 80 14.49 51.19 4.06
N ILE A 81 15.14 50.19 4.66
CA ILE A 81 16.61 50.05 4.65
C ILE A 81 17.13 49.83 3.21
N LEU A 82 16.41 49.05 2.41
CA LEU A 82 16.78 48.75 1.03
C LEU A 82 16.37 49.83 0.03
N GLY A 83 15.65 50.87 0.47
CA GLY A 83 15.25 51.99 -0.38
C GLY A 83 14.21 51.62 -1.45
N VAL A 84 13.34 50.65 -1.17
CA VAL A 84 12.25 50.29 -2.09
C VAL A 84 11.21 51.41 -2.12
N GLU A 85 10.83 51.86 -3.32
CA GLU A 85 9.85 52.94 -3.48
C GLU A 85 8.41 52.46 -3.26
N ALA A 86 7.58 53.37 -2.74
CA ALA A 86 6.13 53.15 -2.63
C ALA A 86 5.47 53.20 -4.01
N LYS A 87 4.40 52.42 -4.19
CA LYS A 87 3.58 52.43 -5.42
C LYS A 87 2.28 53.19 -5.22
N GLY A 88 1.74 53.72 -6.32
CA GLY A 88 0.43 54.36 -6.30
C GLY A 88 -0.68 53.34 -6.03
N ALA A 89 -1.79 53.79 -5.43
CA ALA A 89 -2.92 52.90 -5.13
C ALA A 89 -3.47 52.21 -6.39
N ASP A 90 -3.51 52.91 -7.53
CA ASP A 90 -3.98 52.35 -8.81
C ASP A 90 -3.04 51.26 -9.33
N GLU A 91 -1.72 51.48 -9.27
CA GLU A 91 -0.71 50.50 -9.67
C GLU A 91 -0.76 49.25 -8.80
N VAL A 92 -0.96 49.41 -7.49
CA VAL A 92 -1.13 48.29 -6.56
C VAL A 92 -2.42 47.52 -6.84
N ALA A 93 -3.51 48.21 -7.18
CA ALA A 93 -4.77 47.57 -7.54
C ALA A 93 -4.65 46.77 -8.84
N GLU A 94 -3.91 47.27 -9.84
CA GLU A 94 -3.60 46.53 -11.07
C GLU A 94 -2.78 45.26 -10.79
N LEU A 95 -1.71 45.37 -10.00
CA LEU A 95 -0.91 44.21 -9.58
C LEU A 95 -1.75 43.19 -8.81
N GLN A 96 -2.62 43.67 -7.90
CA GLN A 96 -3.51 42.81 -7.14
C GLN A 96 -4.50 42.09 -8.04
N ALA A 97 -5.05 42.77 -9.05
CA ALA A 97 -5.97 42.17 -10.02
C ALA A 97 -5.31 41.05 -10.83
N ILE A 98 -4.07 41.28 -11.31
CA ILE A 98 -3.27 40.26 -12.01
C ILE A 98 -3.03 39.04 -11.11
N ALA A 99 -2.64 39.28 -9.85
CA ALA A 99 -2.36 38.21 -8.90
C ALA A 99 -3.61 37.38 -8.55
N LEU A 100 -4.76 38.03 -8.39
CA LEU A 100 -6.05 37.36 -8.17
C LEU A 100 -6.47 36.53 -9.39
N GLU A 101 -6.29 37.07 -10.60
CA GLU A 101 -6.60 36.34 -11.82
C GLU A 101 -5.70 35.11 -11.99
N ALA A 102 -4.39 35.23 -11.71
CA ALA A 102 -3.46 34.11 -11.74
C ALA A 102 -3.86 33.02 -10.72
N GLN A 103 -4.22 33.42 -9.50
CA GLN A 103 -4.68 32.49 -8.47
C GLN A 103 -5.99 31.79 -8.87
N GLU A 104 -6.93 32.51 -9.48
CA GLU A 104 -8.19 31.96 -9.96
C GLU A 104 -7.96 30.98 -11.12
N ARG A 105 -7.12 31.33 -12.09
CA ARG A 105 -6.73 30.42 -13.17
C ARG A 105 -6.09 29.15 -12.62
N GLN A 106 -5.22 29.25 -11.62
CA GLN A 106 -4.61 28.07 -10.98
C GLN A 106 -5.66 27.23 -10.24
N ARG A 107 -6.59 27.85 -9.52
CA ARG A 107 -7.71 27.13 -8.88
C ARG A 107 -8.58 26.41 -9.90
N GLN A 108 -8.92 27.08 -11.00
CA GLN A 108 -9.72 26.51 -12.09
C GLN A 108 -8.99 25.37 -12.78
N GLN A 109 -7.68 25.50 -13.03
CA GLN A 109 -6.86 24.42 -13.59
C GLN A 109 -6.84 23.21 -12.66
N VAL A 110 -6.56 23.40 -11.36
CA VAL A 110 -6.57 22.29 -10.38
C VAL A 110 -7.96 21.67 -10.23
N ALA A 111 -9.02 22.47 -10.27
CA ALA A 111 -10.39 21.97 -10.21
C ALA A 111 -10.74 21.14 -11.46
N LYS A 112 -10.38 21.65 -12.65
CA LYS A 112 -10.58 20.96 -13.91
C LYS A 112 -9.76 19.67 -14.00
N GLU A 113 -8.49 19.69 -13.60
CA GLU A 113 -7.65 18.49 -13.53
C GLU A 113 -8.22 17.42 -12.58
N ARG A 114 -8.84 17.84 -11.47
CA ARG A 114 -9.55 16.93 -10.56
C ARG A 114 -10.80 16.35 -11.22
N GLU A 115 -11.61 17.17 -11.85
CA GLU A 115 -12.83 16.74 -12.56
C GLU A 115 -12.50 15.78 -13.71
N ASP A 116 -11.54 16.14 -14.56
CA ASP A 116 -11.06 15.31 -15.67
C ASP A 116 -10.54 13.95 -15.15
N ARG A 117 -9.80 13.94 -14.03
CA ARG A 117 -9.29 12.71 -13.40
C ARG A 117 -10.41 11.87 -12.79
N GLU A 118 -11.39 12.49 -12.14
CA GLU A 118 -12.56 11.79 -11.58
C GLU A 118 -13.39 11.15 -12.69
N GLN A 119 -13.58 11.87 -13.80
CA GLN A 119 -14.26 11.36 -14.99
C GLN A 119 -13.48 10.19 -15.62
N GLU A 120 -12.17 10.31 -15.79
CA GLU A 120 -11.32 9.22 -16.30
C GLU A 120 -11.42 7.96 -15.44
N ILE A 121 -11.38 8.11 -14.11
CA ILE A 121 -11.53 7.00 -13.18
C ILE A 121 -12.93 6.39 -13.28
N SER A 122 -13.97 7.21 -13.45
CA SER A 122 -15.35 6.75 -13.62
C SER A 122 -15.51 5.93 -14.90
N ASP A 123 -15.08 6.48 -16.04
CA ASP A 123 -15.16 5.83 -17.35
C ASP A 123 -14.36 4.52 -17.36
N TRP A 124 -13.17 4.52 -16.75
CA TRP A 124 -12.36 3.32 -16.59
C TRP A 124 -13.08 2.26 -15.76
N ARG A 125 -13.71 2.64 -14.63
CA ARG A 125 -14.47 1.70 -13.79
C ARG A 125 -15.62 1.06 -14.56
N ASP A 126 -16.35 1.85 -15.33
CA ASP A 126 -17.43 1.31 -16.16
C ASP A 126 -16.91 0.36 -17.24
N SER A 127 -15.74 0.64 -17.82
CA SER A 127 -15.09 -0.24 -18.80
C SER A 127 -14.66 -1.61 -18.23
N ILE A 128 -14.31 -1.68 -16.94
CA ILE A 128 -13.88 -2.94 -16.30
C ILE A 128 -15.03 -3.69 -15.62
N ARG A 129 -16.17 -3.04 -15.40
CA ARG A 129 -17.31 -3.60 -14.64
C ARG A 129 -17.72 -4.99 -15.12
N ALA A 130 -17.82 -5.19 -16.43
CA ALA A 130 -18.15 -6.49 -17.03
C ALA A 130 -16.98 -7.51 -17.02
N LYS A 131 -15.74 -7.04 -16.84
CA LYS A 131 -14.55 -7.90 -16.78
C LYS A 131 -14.28 -8.45 -15.38
N VAL A 132 -14.84 -7.82 -14.34
CA VAL A 132 -14.70 -8.28 -12.96
C VAL A 132 -15.54 -9.55 -12.76
N PRO A 133 -14.93 -10.68 -12.37
CA PRO A 133 -15.68 -11.91 -12.15
C PRO A 133 -16.65 -11.82 -10.96
N ALA A 134 -17.87 -12.33 -11.11
CA ALA A 134 -18.91 -12.27 -10.07
C ALA A 134 -18.55 -13.02 -8.77
N ASP A 135 -17.75 -14.09 -8.85
CA ASP A 135 -17.28 -14.88 -7.71
C ASP A 135 -15.93 -14.39 -7.13
N ALA A 136 -15.43 -13.23 -7.57
CA ALA A 136 -14.23 -12.62 -7.03
C ALA A 136 -14.47 -12.05 -5.62
N LYS A 137 -13.64 -12.47 -4.65
CA LYS A 137 -13.63 -11.94 -3.28
C LYS A 137 -12.45 -11.00 -3.02
N ALA A 138 -11.45 -11.04 -3.89
CA ALA A 138 -10.25 -10.22 -3.79
C ALA A 138 -9.62 -10.01 -5.18
N VAL A 139 -8.86 -8.93 -5.29
CA VAL A 139 -8.02 -8.60 -6.44
C VAL A 139 -6.55 -8.65 -6.01
N ILE A 140 -5.67 -9.12 -6.88
CA ILE A 140 -4.22 -9.09 -6.70
C ILE A 140 -3.67 -8.01 -7.62
N VAL A 141 -2.96 -7.07 -7.03
CA VAL A 141 -2.47 -5.86 -7.69
C VAL A 141 -0.98 -5.73 -7.50
N ALA A 142 -0.31 -5.23 -8.54
CA ALA A 142 1.07 -4.80 -8.48
C ALA A 142 1.12 -3.28 -8.47
N GLU A 143 1.84 -2.72 -7.51
CA GLU A 143 2.06 -1.28 -7.37
C GLU A 143 3.56 -1.00 -7.47
N PHE A 144 3.96 -0.09 -8.35
CA PHE A 144 5.34 0.36 -8.42
C PHE A 144 5.53 1.50 -7.43
N GLU A 145 6.17 1.18 -6.32
CA GLU A 145 6.55 2.14 -5.29
C GLU A 145 7.85 2.85 -5.72
N LYS A 146 7.83 4.18 -5.68
CA LYS A 146 9.02 5.04 -5.80
C LYS A 146 9.44 5.49 -4.41
N ASN A 147 10.72 5.42 -4.13
CA ASN A 147 11.33 5.88 -2.90
C ASN A 147 11.42 7.41 -2.89
N GLU A 148 10.83 8.01 -1.88
CA GLU A 148 10.86 9.45 -1.61
C GLU A 148 11.57 9.75 -0.28
N SER A 149 12.37 8.79 0.20
CA SER A 149 13.08 8.95 1.46
C SER A 149 14.20 9.96 1.36
N ASP A 150 14.31 10.80 2.37
CA ASP A 150 15.42 11.71 2.60
C ASP A 150 16.14 11.29 3.90
N SER A 151 17.29 10.64 3.72
CA SER A 151 18.12 10.17 4.83
C SER A 151 18.68 11.29 5.69
N MET A 152 18.74 12.53 5.19
CA MET A 152 19.26 13.67 5.95
C MET A 152 18.25 14.22 6.95
N THR A 153 16.95 14.03 6.68
CA THR A 153 15.86 14.54 7.51
C THR A 153 15.10 13.46 8.28
N ASP A 154 15.59 12.21 8.24
CA ASP A 154 14.92 11.02 8.82
C ASP A 154 13.50 10.83 8.26
N TYR A 155 13.29 11.27 7.01
CA TYR A 155 12.02 11.18 6.33
C TYR A 155 12.00 9.93 5.45
N PHE A 156 11.11 8.98 5.76
CA PHE A 156 10.96 7.74 4.99
C PHE A 156 9.57 7.63 4.39
N ALA A 157 9.49 7.73 3.06
CA ALA A 157 8.24 7.70 2.32
C ALA A 157 8.40 6.96 1.00
N THR A 158 7.28 6.43 0.51
CA THR A 158 7.16 5.86 -0.83
C THR A 158 5.85 6.31 -1.46
N SER A 159 5.86 6.61 -2.76
CA SER A 159 4.66 6.92 -3.53
C SER A 159 4.38 5.86 -4.58
N THR A 160 3.11 5.52 -4.81
CA THR A 160 2.71 4.60 -5.88
C THR A 160 2.60 5.37 -7.18
N SER A 161 3.47 5.06 -8.14
CA SER A 161 3.48 5.72 -9.45
C SER A 161 2.75 4.94 -10.55
N LYS A 162 2.60 3.62 -10.38
CA LYS A 162 1.88 2.76 -11.32
C LYS A 162 1.16 1.65 -10.58
N THR A 163 -0.05 1.33 -11.03
CA THR A 163 -0.87 0.23 -10.52
C THR A 163 -1.26 -0.68 -11.68
N VAL A 164 -1.12 -2.00 -11.48
CA VAL A 164 -1.44 -3.03 -12.47
C VAL A 164 -2.31 -4.11 -11.82
N ILE A 165 -3.43 -4.43 -12.44
CA ILE A 165 -4.33 -5.50 -12.00
C ILE A 165 -3.84 -6.82 -12.59
N LEU A 166 -3.39 -7.74 -11.74
CA LEU A 166 -2.75 -8.97 -12.17
C LEU A 166 -3.73 -10.15 -12.26
N ALA A 167 -4.62 -10.29 -11.28
CA ALA A 167 -5.58 -11.39 -11.23
C ALA A 167 -6.65 -11.16 -10.15
N PHE A 168 -7.69 -11.99 -10.17
CA PHE A 168 -8.71 -12.10 -9.12
C PHE A 168 -8.53 -13.37 -8.28
N SER A 169 -9.17 -13.38 -7.11
CA SER A 169 -9.14 -14.50 -6.18
C SER A 169 -10.52 -14.78 -5.60
N ARG A 170 -10.85 -16.07 -5.45
CA ARG A 170 -12.05 -16.58 -4.76
C ARG A 170 -11.90 -16.64 -3.24
N ASN A 171 -10.70 -16.40 -2.74
CA ASN A 171 -10.35 -16.44 -1.33
C ASN A 171 -9.96 -15.05 -0.81
N THR A 172 -10.23 -14.76 0.46
CA THR A 172 -9.84 -13.52 1.15
C THR A 172 -8.55 -13.67 1.99
N ARG A 173 -7.98 -14.88 2.06
CA ARG A 173 -6.70 -15.16 2.72
C ARG A 173 -5.54 -14.64 1.89
N ASP A 174 -4.57 -14.04 2.56
CA ASP A 174 -3.35 -13.53 1.97
C ASP A 174 -2.36 -14.69 1.75
N MET A 175 -2.36 -15.25 0.54
CA MET A 175 -1.53 -16.41 0.18
C MET A 175 -0.45 -16.00 -0.81
N PHE A 176 0.81 -16.03 -0.38
CA PHE A 176 1.97 -15.77 -1.27
C PHE A 176 2.00 -16.64 -2.52
N PRO A 177 1.65 -17.95 -2.48
CA PRO A 177 1.56 -18.74 -3.71
C PRO A 177 0.59 -18.17 -4.75
N GLU A 178 -0.51 -17.54 -4.31
CA GLU A 178 -1.44 -16.88 -5.25
C GLU A 178 -0.82 -15.61 -5.83
N MET A 179 -0.18 -14.79 -4.99
CA MET A 179 0.51 -13.58 -5.43
C MET A 179 1.66 -13.88 -6.41
N ARG A 180 2.45 -14.93 -6.14
CA ARG A 180 3.54 -15.40 -7.02
C ARG A 180 3.04 -15.91 -8.37
N LYS A 181 1.87 -16.55 -8.40
CA LYS A 181 1.25 -16.94 -9.67
C LYS A 181 0.78 -15.72 -10.46
N ALA A 182 0.09 -14.78 -9.79
CA ALA A 182 -0.37 -13.55 -10.41
C ALA A 182 0.79 -12.69 -10.94
N ALA A 183 1.94 -12.71 -10.26
CA ALA A 183 3.16 -12.02 -10.70
C ALA A 183 3.59 -12.38 -12.13
N ARG A 184 3.30 -13.60 -12.61
CA ARG A 184 3.64 -14.03 -13.98
C ARG A 184 2.78 -13.37 -15.06
N ASN A 185 1.66 -12.76 -14.68
CA ASN A 185 0.72 -12.17 -15.64
C ASN A 185 1.19 -10.82 -16.17
N TYR A 186 2.26 -10.24 -15.61
CA TYR A 186 2.83 -8.98 -16.05
C TYR A 186 4.36 -9.10 -16.09
N GLU A 187 4.97 -8.80 -17.24
CA GLU A 187 6.40 -9.03 -17.50
C GLU A 187 7.29 -8.41 -16.43
N GLN A 188 7.00 -7.17 -16.03
CA GLN A 188 7.84 -6.44 -15.07
C GLN A 188 7.72 -6.95 -13.64
N THR A 189 6.76 -7.81 -13.31
CA THR A 189 6.62 -8.42 -11.98
C THR A 189 6.93 -9.91 -11.97
N ALA A 190 7.18 -10.52 -13.14
CA ALA A 190 7.39 -11.96 -13.29
C ALA A 190 8.53 -12.51 -12.43
N TYR A 191 9.58 -11.71 -12.19
CA TYR A 191 10.71 -12.09 -11.34
C TYR A 191 10.30 -12.38 -9.87
N LEU A 192 9.22 -11.78 -9.37
CA LEU A 192 8.69 -12.02 -8.02
C LEU A 192 8.00 -13.39 -7.89
N ALA A 193 7.66 -14.02 -9.02
CA ALA A 193 7.04 -15.33 -9.01
C ALA A 193 7.98 -16.41 -8.42
N ASP A 194 9.27 -16.28 -8.69
CA ASP A 194 10.32 -17.24 -8.37
C ASP A 194 11.39 -16.65 -7.42
N ALA A 195 11.17 -15.43 -6.90
CA ALA A 195 12.02 -14.83 -5.87
C ALA A 195 12.10 -15.70 -4.60
N GLU A 196 13.17 -15.54 -3.84
CA GLU A 196 13.36 -16.26 -2.58
C GLU A 196 12.28 -15.88 -1.53
N SER A 197 12.30 -16.57 -0.38
CA SER A 197 11.30 -16.38 0.68
C SER A 197 11.42 -15.04 1.41
N ASP A 198 12.56 -14.36 1.29
CA ASP A 198 12.82 -13.01 1.81
C ASP A 198 11.97 -11.94 1.10
N ALA A 199 11.49 -12.22 -0.12
CA ALA A 199 10.55 -11.37 -0.82
C ALA A 199 9.12 -11.44 -0.25
N GLU A 200 8.83 -12.35 0.68
CA GLU A 200 7.51 -12.51 1.33
C GLU A 200 7.42 -11.68 2.62
N HIS A 201 6.84 -10.49 2.53
CA HIS A 201 6.69 -9.59 3.67
C HIS A 201 5.40 -9.88 4.42
N ARG A 202 5.50 -10.14 5.73
CA ARG A 202 4.41 -10.63 6.60
C ARG A 202 4.09 -9.66 7.73
N GLU A 203 3.70 -8.43 7.38
CA GLU A 203 3.62 -7.32 8.33
C GLU A 203 2.19 -7.07 8.82
N LYS A 204 1.58 -8.09 9.41
CA LYS A 204 0.22 -7.98 9.97
C LYS A 204 0.24 -7.56 11.44
N TYR A 205 0.98 -6.50 11.74
CA TYR A 205 1.06 -5.85 13.05
C TYR A 205 0.62 -4.38 12.93
N SER A 206 0.41 -3.71 14.06
CA SER A 206 0.02 -2.28 14.09
C SER A 206 1.08 -1.44 13.37
N MET A 207 0.69 -0.64 12.39
CA MET A 207 1.57 0.13 11.48
C MET A 207 2.32 -0.67 10.38
N GLY A 208 2.10 -1.97 10.26
CA GLY A 208 2.69 -2.77 9.17
C GLY A 208 1.97 -2.59 7.82
N ALA A 209 2.66 -2.85 6.70
CA ALA A 209 2.10 -2.70 5.35
C ALA A 209 1.30 -3.93 4.87
N GLY A 210 0.98 -4.87 5.77
CA GLY A 210 0.22 -6.07 5.46
C GLY A 210 1.07 -7.17 4.83
N TYR A 211 0.44 -8.01 4.00
CA TYR A 211 1.12 -9.13 3.33
C TYR A 211 1.34 -8.79 1.86
N TYR A 212 2.60 -8.80 1.42
CA TYR A 212 2.94 -8.43 0.05
C TYR A 212 4.24 -9.09 -0.44
N LEU A 213 4.38 -9.23 -1.76
CA LEU A 213 5.65 -9.61 -2.40
C LEU A 213 6.41 -8.37 -2.83
N LYS A 214 7.67 -8.26 -2.43
CA LYS A 214 8.60 -7.24 -2.91
C LYS A 214 10.03 -7.77 -2.71
N ALA A 215 10.84 -7.76 -3.76
CA ALA A 215 12.23 -8.25 -3.66
C ALA A 215 13.15 -7.29 -2.90
N SER A 216 12.78 -6.01 -2.87
CA SER A 216 13.55 -4.95 -2.22
C SER A 216 12.97 -4.61 -0.83
N HIS A 217 13.74 -3.86 -0.04
CA HIS A 217 13.34 -3.48 1.32
C HIS A 217 12.16 -2.50 1.32
N HIS A 218 11.53 -2.28 2.49
CA HIS A 218 10.33 -1.44 2.63
C HIS A 218 10.40 -0.10 1.87
N TYR A 219 11.44 0.70 2.10
CA TYR A 219 11.62 2.04 1.51
C TYR A 219 12.58 2.01 0.33
N SER A 220 12.18 1.33 -0.73
CA SER A 220 12.97 1.26 -1.96
C SER A 220 12.07 1.19 -3.17
N ASP A 221 12.65 1.59 -4.30
CA ASP A 221 12.00 1.42 -5.60
C ASP A 221 11.70 -0.05 -5.85
N GLY A 222 10.53 -0.32 -6.41
CA GLY A 222 10.22 -1.65 -6.91
C GLY A 222 8.75 -1.99 -6.91
N TRP A 223 8.47 -3.16 -7.48
CA TRP A 223 7.14 -3.71 -7.52
C TRP A 223 6.74 -4.35 -6.21
N LYS A 224 5.58 -3.94 -5.71
CA LYS A 224 4.89 -4.52 -4.56
C LYS A 224 3.61 -5.19 -5.03
N ILE A 225 3.53 -6.51 -4.85
CA ILE A 225 2.30 -7.26 -5.14
C ILE A 225 1.55 -7.48 -3.84
N SER A 226 0.31 -6.99 -3.78
CA SER A 226 -0.56 -7.19 -2.61
C SER A 226 -1.93 -7.70 -3.02
N LYS A 227 -2.63 -8.29 -2.05
CA LYS A 227 -3.99 -8.77 -2.22
C LYS A 227 -4.96 -7.82 -1.52
N ARG A 228 -5.95 -7.33 -2.23
CA ARG A 228 -6.98 -6.43 -1.71
C ARG A 228 -8.35 -7.09 -1.78
N ARG A 229 -9.12 -6.95 -0.71
CA ARG A 229 -10.48 -7.51 -0.65
C ARG A 229 -11.42 -6.66 -1.50
N ILE A 230 -12.33 -7.33 -2.21
CA ILE A 230 -13.46 -6.70 -2.88
C ILE A 230 -14.62 -6.80 -1.90
N THR A 231 -14.67 -5.87 -0.95
CA THR A 231 -15.69 -5.88 0.12
C THR A 231 -15.91 -4.45 0.63
N GLY A 232 -17.16 -4.10 0.88
CA GLY A 232 -17.54 -2.83 1.49
C GLY A 232 -19.05 -2.57 1.32
N PRO A 233 -19.50 -1.31 1.45
CA PRO A 233 -20.92 -0.95 1.44
C PRO A 233 -21.56 -0.87 0.04
N SER A 234 -20.78 -0.92 -1.03
CA SER A 234 -21.25 -0.88 -2.42
C SER A 234 -21.45 -2.29 -2.96
N ASP A 235 -22.54 -2.52 -3.66
CA ASP A 235 -22.80 -3.78 -4.38
C ASP A 235 -21.98 -3.89 -5.68
N ASP A 236 -21.32 -2.81 -6.09
CA ASP A 236 -20.48 -2.78 -7.29
C ASP A 236 -19.05 -3.28 -7.00
N PRO A 237 -18.64 -4.46 -7.52
CA PRO A 237 -17.30 -4.98 -7.29
C PRO A 237 -16.21 -4.14 -7.97
N ALA A 238 -16.52 -3.42 -9.05
CA ALA A 238 -15.56 -2.54 -9.74
C ALA A 238 -15.14 -1.34 -8.86
N ALA A 239 -16.00 -0.93 -7.92
CA ALA A 239 -15.71 0.16 -6.99
C ALA A 239 -14.49 -0.12 -6.08
N TYR A 240 -14.15 -1.40 -5.87
CA TYR A 240 -13.04 -1.84 -5.02
C TYR A 240 -11.74 -2.12 -5.79
N ILE A 241 -11.76 -2.00 -7.11
CA ILE A 241 -10.57 -2.20 -7.94
C ILE A 241 -9.83 -0.86 -8.06
N PRO A 242 -8.54 -0.80 -7.71
CA PRO A 242 -7.79 0.44 -7.84
C PRO A 242 -7.59 0.77 -9.33
N PHE A 243 -7.68 2.06 -9.66
CA PHE A 243 -7.41 2.56 -11.01
C PHE A 243 -6.00 2.16 -11.46
N GLY A 244 -5.88 1.58 -12.66
CA GLY A 244 -4.61 1.09 -13.17
C GLY A 244 -4.70 0.28 -14.45
N GLU A 245 -3.55 -0.22 -14.89
CA GLU A 245 -3.42 -1.05 -16.08
C GLU A 245 -4.01 -2.45 -15.87
N TRP A 246 -4.60 -3.02 -16.92
CA TRP A 246 -5.20 -4.35 -16.88
C TRP A 246 -4.23 -5.38 -17.47
N SER A 247 -3.73 -6.30 -16.63
CA SER A 247 -2.85 -7.40 -17.04
C SER A 247 -3.43 -8.77 -16.70
N VAL A 248 -4.75 -8.83 -16.47
CA VAL A 248 -5.44 -10.07 -16.16
C VAL A 248 -5.61 -10.88 -17.46
N PRO A 249 -5.17 -12.15 -17.52
CA PRO A 249 -5.28 -12.96 -18.74
C PRO A 249 -6.73 -13.21 -19.15
N ASP A 250 -7.01 -13.10 -20.45
CA ASP A 250 -8.33 -13.40 -21.01
C ASP A 250 -8.73 -14.86 -20.76
N GLY A 251 -9.97 -15.07 -20.31
CA GLY A 251 -10.51 -16.40 -20.00
C GLY A 251 -9.94 -17.08 -18.75
N ALA A 252 -8.88 -16.54 -18.14
CA ALA A 252 -8.29 -17.02 -16.89
C ALA A 252 -8.15 -15.90 -15.86
N PRO A 253 -9.25 -15.22 -15.47
CA PRO A 253 -9.16 -14.05 -14.61
C PRO A 253 -8.80 -14.37 -13.17
N PHE A 254 -8.96 -15.63 -12.77
CA PHE A 254 -8.61 -16.09 -11.44
C PHE A 254 -7.19 -16.64 -11.43
N VAL A 255 -6.48 -16.35 -10.34
CA VAL A 255 -5.32 -17.17 -10.00
C VAL A 255 -5.83 -18.59 -9.84
N SER A 256 -5.34 -19.50 -10.69
CA SER A 256 -5.62 -20.91 -10.52
C SER A 256 -5.30 -21.25 -9.07
N GLY A 257 -6.27 -21.83 -8.34
CA GLY A 257 -6.04 -22.36 -6.98
C GLY A 257 -4.80 -23.24 -6.98
N PRO A 258 -4.17 -23.56 -5.83
CA PRO A 258 -2.90 -24.27 -5.79
C PRO A 258 -2.91 -25.37 -6.87
N SER A 259 -2.19 -25.15 -7.98
CA SER A 259 -1.00 -25.92 -8.20
C SER A 259 -0.46 -26.29 -6.81
N ASN A 260 -1.00 -27.40 -6.25
CA ASN A 260 -0.11 -28.50 -5.94
C ASN A 260 0.92 -28.39 -7.02
N LYS A 261 2.17 -28.02 -6.65
CA LYS A 261 3.28 -28.19 -7.57
C LYS A 261 2.92 -29.45 -8.33
N ALA A 262 2.92 -29.37 -9.65
CA ALA A 262 3.30 -30.55 -10.37
C ALA A 262 4.67 -30.91 -9.75
N THR A 263 4.66 -31.67 -8.64
CA THR A 263 5.48 -32.84 -8.52
C THR A 263 5.45 -33.39 -9.92
N PRO A 264 6.63 -33.58 -10.54
CA PRO A 264 6.68 -34.28 -11.80
C PRO A 264 5.66 -35.40 -11.71
N LYS A 265 4.84 -35.58 -12.74
CA LYS A 265 4.36 -36.94 -12.99
C LYS A 265 5.63 -37.75 -13.26
N THR A 266 6.37 -38.09 -12.21
CA THR A 266 6.82 -39.44 -12.05
C THR A 266 5.51 -40.19 -12.01
N ASP A 267 5.22 -40.84 -13.13
CA ASP A 267 4.68 -42.18 -13.09
C ASP A 267 5.56 -42.99 -12.14
N GLY A 268 5.39 -42.72 -10.84
CA GLY A 268 6.00 -43.44 -9.77
C GLY A 268 4.92 -44.41 -9.38
N ASP A 269 5.07 -45.64 -9.85
CA ASP A 269 4.46 -46.80 -9.21
C ASP A 269 4.43 -46.53 -7.71
N SER A 270 3.23 -46.37 -7.16
CA SER A 270 3.06 -46.41 -5.72
C SER A 270 3.53 -47.80 -5.31
N HIS A 271 4.74 -47.89 -4.77
CA HIS A 271 5.20 -49.05 -4.01
C HIS A 271 4.44 -49.10 -2.67
N ALA A 272 3.11 -48.98 -2.72
CA ALA A 272 2.22 -49.28 -1.61
C ALA A 272 2.33 -50.79 -1.43
N LYS A 273 3.10 -51.20 -0.43
CA LYS A 273 3.24 -52.61 -0.10
C LYS A 273 1.97 -53.05 0.60
N ASP A 274 1.33 -54.09 0.05
CA ASP A 274 0.21 -54.74 0.72
C ASP A 274 0.73 -55.46 1.98
N ALA A 275 0.14 -55.13 3.13
CA ALA A 275 0.44 -55.73 4.42
C ALA A 275 -0.86 -56.24 5.07
N GLY A 276 -1.67 -56.96 4.27
CA GLY A 276 -2.90 -57.60 4.73
C GLY A 276 -4.03 -56.60 4.99
N GLY A 277 -4.33 -56.33 6.26
CA GLY A 277 -5.34 -55.33 6.67
C GLY A 277 -4.92 -53.88 6.43
N PHE A 278 -3.66 -53.67 6.04
CA PHE A 278 -3.02 -52.36 5.91
C PHE A 278 -2.30 -52.21 4.57
N THR A 279 -2.03 -50.97 4.19
CA THR A 279 -1.07 -50.60 3.14
C THR A 279 0.08 -49.83 3.77
N ILE A 280 1.31 -50.09 3.31
CA ILE A 280 2.49 -49.35 3.74
C ILE A 280 2.99 -48.52 2.58
N GLU A 281 3.01 -47.20 2.76
CA GLU A 281 3.51 -46.26 1.78
C GLU A 281 4.69 -45.46 2.32
N GLU A 282 5.69 -45.25 1.47
CA GLU A 282 6.86 -44.46 1.79
C GLU A 282 6.63 -42.97 1.42
N HIS A 283 6.94 -42.07 2.35
CA HIS A 283 6.68 -40.62 2.23
C HIS A 283 7.81 -39.78 2.83
N MET A 284 7.98 -38.55 2.34
CA MET A 284 8.95 -37.57 2.87
C MET A 284 8.22 -36.50 3.70
N HIS A 285 8.65 -36.28 4.95
CA HIS A 285 8.11 -35.21 5.79
C HIS A 285 8.68 -33.84 5.39
N THR A 286 7.99 -33.15 4.48
CA THR A 286 8.43 -31.89 3.83
C THR A 286 8.90 -30.78 4.77
N LYS A 287 8.34 -30.65 5.99
CA LYS A 287 8.75 -29.60 6.96
C LYS A 287 9.98 -29.94 7.80
N ARG A 288 10.34 -31.22 7.89
CA ARG A 288 11.42 -31.71 8.78
C ARG A 288 12.47 -32.54 8.02
N HIS A 289 12.31 -32.65 6.71
CA HIS A 289 13.25 -33.27 5.77
C HIS A 289 13.71 -34.67 6.19
N PHE A 290 12.78 -35.55 6.53
CA PHE A 290 13.09 -36.96 6.85
C PHE A 290 12.09 -37.94 6.21
N GLN A 291 12.57 -39.15 5.93
CA GLN A 291 11.80 -40.25 5.35
C GLN A 291 10.91 -40.94 6.38
N MET A 292 9.69 -41.30 6.01
CA MET A 292 8.76 -42.02 6.87
C MET A 292 7.94 -43.06 6.09
N TRP A 293 7.47 -44.08 6.80
CA TRP A 293 6.59 -45.12 6.27
C TRP A 293 5.24 -45.03 6.98
N VAL A 294 4.18 -44.86 6.20
CA VAL A 294 2.81 -44.68 6.67
C VAL A 294 2.05 -45.97 6.48
N VAL A 295 1.61 -46.56 7.59
CA VAL A 295 0.75 -47.74 7.65
C VAL A 295 -0.71 -47.30 7.72
N SER A 296 -1.44 -47.48 6.62
CA SER A 296 -2.83 -47.06 6.48
C SER A 296 -3.78 -48.25 6.52
N PRO A 297 -4.79 -48.26 7.41
CA PRO A 297 -5.75 -49.35 7.44
C PRO A 297 -6.66 -49.31 6.21
N LYS A 298 -6.94 -50.48 5.62
CA LYS A 298 -7.86 -50.61 4.47
C LYS A 298 -9.32 -50.38 4.87
N GLU A 299 -9.66 -50.72 6.11
CA GLU A 299 -10.99 -50.55 6.67
C GLU A 299 -10.98 -49.64 7.90
N ARG A 300 -12.11 -49.00 8.16
CA ARG A 300 -12.25 -48.09 9.30
C ARG A 300 -12.39 -48.89 10.60
N ALA A 301 -11.42 -48.75 11.49
CA ALA A 301 -11.50 -49.31 12.83
C ALA A 301 -12.52 -48.60 13.74
N SER A 302 -13.06 -49.33 14.70
CA SER A 302 -13.81 -48.75 15.82
C SER A 302 -12.88 -47.89 16.69
N ARG A 303 -13.47 -47.02 17.52
CA ARG A 303 -12.70 -46.10 18.39
C ARG A 303 -11.80 -46.84 19.39
N GLU A 304 -12.23 -47.99 19.87
CA GLU A 304 -11.49 -48.83 20.82
C GLU A 304 -10.29 -49.48 20.14
N VAL A 305 -10.50 -50.08 18.96
CA VAL A 305 -9.45 -50.69 18.13
C VAL A 305 -8.42 -49.66 17.70
N PHE A 306 -8.87 -48.46 17.30
CA PHE A 306 -7.97 -47.36 16.94
C PHE A 306 -7.09 -46.92 18.13
N SER A 307 -7.67 -46.82 19.33
CA SER A 307 -6.91 -46.45 20.54
C SER A 307 -5.82 -47.49 20.84
N MET A 308 -6.15 -48.78 20.71
CA MET A 308 -5.17 -49.87 20.86
C MET A 308 -4.04 -49.76 19.83
N TRP A 309 -4.36 -49.53 18.55
CA TRP A 309 -3.36 -49.35 17.49
C TRP A 309 -2.46 -48.15 17.74
N LEU A 310 -3.02 -47.05 18.26
CA LEU A 310 -2.25 -45.85 18.59
C LEU A 310 -1.26 -46.09 19.72
N GLU A 311 -1.64 -46.81 20.77
CA GLU A 311 -0.73 -47.15 21.87
C GLU A 311 0.40 -48.07 21.38
N LYS A 312 0.07 -49.13 20.61
CA LYS A 312 1.09 -49.99 19.98
C LYS A 312 2.02 -49.24 19.03
N ALA A 313 1.51 -48.26 18.28
CA ALA A 313 2.35 -47.41 17.44
C ALA A 313 3.32 -46.57 18.29
N LYS A 314 2.86 -45.98 19.41
CA LYS A 314 3.70 -45.18 20.31
C LYS A 314 4.79 -46.02 21.00
N GLU A 315 4.49 -47.25 21.42
CA GLU A 315 5.49 -48.19 21.97
C GLU A 315 6.66 -48.38 21.00
N ARG A 316 6.36 -48.37 19.70
CA ARG A 316 7.33 -48.46 18.59
C ARG A 316 7.85 -47.11 18.10
N LYS A 317 7.68 -46.04 18.90
CA LYS A 317 8.07 -44.66 18.56
C LYS A 317 7.41 -44.12 17.28
N GLY A 318 6.32 -44.74 16.84
CA GLY A 318 5.45 -44.26 15.76
C GLY A 318 4.45 -43.21 16.24
N TRP A 319 3.80 -42.54 15.29
CA TRP A 319 2.77 -41.55 15.57
C TRP A 319 1.63 -41.65 14.57
N TYR A 320 0.45 -41.17 14.95
CA TYR A 320 -0.64 -41.05 14.00
C TYR A 320 -0.50 -39.78 13.17
N SER A 321 -0.54 -39.94 11.85
CA SER A 321 -0.52 -38.87 10.87
C SER A 321 -1.89 -38.79 10.19
N ARG A 322 -2.50 -37.61 10.24
CA ARG A 322 -3.74 -37.35 9.48
C ARG A 322 -3.41 -37.24 8.00
N LYS A 323 -4.36 -37.54 7.11
CA LYS A 323 -4.20 -37.34 5.66
C LYS A 323 -3.77 -35.90 5.37
N TRP A 324 -2.72 -35.73 4.57
CA TRP A 324 -2.25 -34.43 4.11
C TRP A 324 -1.69 -34.55 2.70
N GLY A 325 -2.12 -33.66 1.78
CA GLY A 325 -1.79 -33.81 0.36
C GLY A 325 -2.20 -35.18 -0.19
N ASN A 326 -1.25 -35.87 -0.81
CA ASN A 326 -1.41 -37.24 -1.31
C ASN A 326 -1.05 -38.34 -0.28
N THR A 327 -0.48 -37.98 0.86
CA THR A 327 -0.12 -38.94 1.92
C THR A 327 -1.39 -39.39 2.66
N PRO A 328 -1.68 -40.69 2.75
CA PRO A 328 -2.89 -41.19 3.40
C PRO A 328 -2.85 -40.97 4.92
N ALA A 329 -4.02 -41.10 5.57
CA ALA A 329 -4.08 -41.13 7.03
C ALA A 329 -3.61 -42.49 7.53
N GLY A 330 -2.74 -42.52 8.54
CA GLY A 330 -2.17 -43.77 9.02
C GLY A 330 -1.16 -43.58 10.15
N PHE A 331 -0.56 -44.68 10.58
CA PHE A 331 0.49 -44.71 11.59
C PHE A 331 1.84 -44.60 10.90
N ALA A 332 2.58 -43.54 11.21
CA ALA A 332 3.84 -43.21 10.58
C ALA A 332 5.03 -43.62 11.45
N PHE A 333 6.06 -44.15 10.81
CA PHE A 333 7.30 -44.61 11.44
C PHE A 333 8.51 -44.05 10.69
N LYS A 334 9.62 -43.84 11.39
CA LYS A 334 10.91 -43.44 10.78
C LYS A 334 11.75 -44.62 10.28
N CYS A 335 11.30 -45.86 10.54
CA CYS A 335 11.97 -47.08 10.15
C CYS A 335 10.99 -47.98 9.40
N PRO A 336 11.35 -48.51 8.22
CA PRO A 336 10.46 -49.40 7.44
C PRO A 336 10.18 -50.72 8.16
N GLU A 337 11.14 -51.23 8.93
CA GLU A 337 11.03 -52.50 9.66
C GLU A 337 9.99 -52.40 10.79
N GLU A 338 9.94 -51.26 11.48
CA GLU A 338 8.92 -51.00 12.51
C GLU A 338 7.53 -50.84 11.90
N ALA A 339 7.43 -50.21 10.73
CA ALA A 339 6.16 -50.11 10.00
C ALA A 339 5.64 -51.50 9.58
N GLN A 340 6.52 -52.36 9.09
CA GLN A 340 6.16 -53.74 8.73
C GLN A 340 5.76 -54.55 9.96
N THR A 341 6.56 -54.51 11.02
CA THR A 341 6.30 -55.26 12.25
C THR A 341 4.97 -54.83 12.88
N PHE A 342 4.67 -53.53 12.88
CA PHE A 342 3.39 -52.99 13.32
C PHE A 342 2.21 -53.52 12.48
N ALA A 343 2.33 -53.55 11.15
CA ALA A 343 1.29 -54.08 10.28
C ALA A 343 1.09 -55.60 10.46
N ASP A 344 2.18 -56.36 10.59
CA ASP A 344 2.14 -57.82 10.79
C ASP A 344 1.52 -58.21 12.14
N GLU A 345 1.81 -57.44 13.20
CA GLU A 345 1.27 -57.67 14.55
C GLU A 345 -0.24 -57.42 14.64
N LEU A 346 -0.76 -56.50 13.82
CA LEU A 346 -2.18 -56.14 13.80
C LEU A 346 -3.01 -56.94 12.79
N THR A 347 -2.35 -57.71 11.92
CA THR A 347 -2.99 -58.59 10.94
C THR A 347 -3.05 -60.05 11.41
N LYS A 348 -2.27 -60.40 12.44
CA LYS A 348 -2.39 -61.66 13.20
C LYS A 348 -3.51 -61.55 14.24
#